data_AF-A0A4R8KP37-F1
#
_entry.id   AF-A0A4R8KP37-F1
#
_cell.length_a   1.000
_cell.length_b   1.000
_cell.length_c   1.000
_cell.angle_alpha   90.00
_cell.angle_beta   90.00
_cell.angle_gamma   90.00
#
_symmetry.space_group_name_H-M   'P 1'
#
loop_
_entity.id
_entity.type
_entity.pdbx_description
1 polymer ?
#
loop_
_entity_poly.entity_id
_entity_poly.type
_entity_poly.pdbx_seq_one_letter_code
_entity_poly.pdbx_strand_id
1 'polypeptide(L)'
;MFRKAILPASLAAALLALAACGSSDNNPPSASNTPAPAAAQSPQDLAQTTTPIKHLVVIFGENRSFDHYFATYPQAKNPTGEPAFTALPGTPTVNNLRNNNLLATNPNQTFAKNLPLVGNQPAGLLPFRFDRSQANTSDQSHSYGPEQEAADGGKMDAFPFFTGKAITNGAGVFGTQAAVLGFFDGNTVTGLWNYAQHFAMSQNAYTDTYG
;
A
#
# COMPACT_ATOMS: atom_id res chain seq x y z
N MET A 1 -12.30 -30.90 50.21
CA MET A 1 -11.70 -30.03 51.25
C MET A 1 -11.22 -28.75 50.59
N PHE A 2 -11.57 -27.62 51.21
CA PHE A 2 -11.27 -26.22 50.87
C PHE A 2 -9.76 -25.99 50.58
N ARG A 3 -9.26 -25.03 49.79
CA ARG A 3 -9.62 -23.61 49.60
C ARG A 3 -9.10 -23.11 48.23
N LYS A 4 -9.89 -22.23 47.60
CA LYS A 4 -9.52 -21.40 46.44
C LYS A 4 -8.55 -20.29 46.89
N ALA A 5 -7.54 -19.97 46.07
CA ALA A 5 -6.80 -18.72 46.14
C ALA A 5 -7.21 -17.84 44.95
N ILE A 6 -7.72 -16.66 45.24
CA ILE A 6 -8.06 -15.57 44.33
C ILE A 6 -6.99 -14.49 44.53
N LEU A 7 -6.55 -13.82 43.47
CA LEU A 7 -6.03 -12.43 43.44
C LEU A 7 -5.92 -11.99 41.95
N PRO A 8 -6.03 -10.69 41.63
CA PRO A 8 -7.17 -10.18 40.87
C PRO A 8 -6.80 -9.57 39.51
N ALA A 9 -7.77 -9.61 38.60
CA ALA A 9 -7.78 -8.86 37.35
C ALA A 9 -8.11 -7.38 37.61
N SER A 10 -7.24 -6.47 37.18
CA SER A 10 -7.53 -5.03 37.11
C SER A 10 -8.31 -4.73 35.82
N LEU A 11 -9.64 -4.84 35.90
CA LEU A 11 -10.57 -4.29 34.93
C LEU A 11 -10.78 -2.80 35.25
N ALA A 12 -10.23 -1.90 34.43
CA ALA A 12 -10.62 -0.50 34.46
C ALA A 12 -11.94 -0.35 33.68
N ALA A 13 -13.06 -0.31 34.41
CA ALA A 13 -14.37 0.03 33.85
C ALA A 13 -14.47 1.55 33.68
N ALA A 14 -14.56 2.02 32.45
CA ALA A 14 -14.92 3.41 32.14
C ALA A 14 -16.42 3.60 32.41
N LEU A 15 -16.75 4.47 33.37
CA LEU A 15 -18.11 4.91 33.64
C LEU A 15 -18.56 5.87 32.52
N LEU A 16 -19.41 5.41 31.61
CA LEU A 16 -20.26 6.30 30.81
C LEU A 16 -21.40 6.80 31.70
N ALA A 17 -21.33 8.07 32.10
CA ALA A 17 -22.48 8.76 32.69
C ALA A 17 -23.40 9.23 31.54
N LEU A 18 -24.46 8.45 31.26
CA LEU A 18 -25.61 8.94 30.49
C LEU A 18 -26.49 9.77 31.43
N ALA A 19 -26.36 11.10 31.37
CA ALA A 19 -27.32 12.00 31.99
C ALA A 19 -28.56 12.12 31.10
N ALA A 20 -29.54 11.24 31.30
CA ALA A 20 -30.89 11.38 30.77
C ALA A 20 -31.80 11.87 31.90
N CYS A 21 -31.96 13.18 32.05
CA CYS A 21 -33.01 13.77 32.87
C CYS A 21 -34.14 14.20 31.93
N GLY A 22 -35.11 13.30 31.74
CA GLY A 22 -36.45 13.68 31.26
C GLY A 22 -37.31 14.01 32.47
N SER A 23 -37.50 15.30 32.74
CA SER A 23 -38.56 15.79 33.63
C SER A 23 -39.45 16.73 32.82
N SER A 24 -40.72 16.36 32.71
CA SER A 24 -41.77 17.15 32.10
C SER A 24 -42.18 18.29 33.03
N ASP A 25 -41.47 19.42 32.97
CA ASP A 25 -41.86 20.66 33.64
C ASP A 25 -42.07 21.76 32.59
N ASN A 26 -43.30 22.29 32.49
CA ASN A 26 -43.72 23.35 31.56
C ASN A 26 -43.22 24.76 31.95
N ASN A 27 -42.01 24.87 32.51
CA ASN A 27 -41.39 26.17 32.75
C ASN A 27 -40.49 26.53 31.55
N PRO A 28 -40.62 27.73 30.96
CA PRO A 28 -39.66 28.18 29.96
C PRO A 28 -38.26 28.19 30.60
N PRO A 29 -37.26 27.54 29.99
CA PRO A 29 -35.91 27.56 30.54
C PRO A 29 -35.42 29.00 30.53
N SER A 30 -35.09 29.53 31.70
CA SER A 30 -34.25 30.72 31.80
C SER A 30 -32.98 30.45 31.00
N ALA A 31 -32.84 31.09 29.84
CA ALA A 31 -31.64 31.02 29.03
C ALA A 31 -30.46 31.57 29.85
N SER A 32 -29.72 30.66 30.49
CA SER A 32 -28.41 30.98 31.04
C SER A 32 -27.50 31.28 29.86
N ASN A 33 -27.31 32.57 29.57
CA ASN A 33 -26.31 33.10 28.63
C ASN A 33 -24.88 32.92 29.15
N THR A 34 -24.57 31.83 29.85
CA THR A 34 -23.21 31.44 30.18
C THR A 34 -22.57 30.88 28.92
N PRO A 35 -21.57 31.56 28.33
CA PRO A 35 -20.84 31.00 27.20
C PRO A 35 -20.28 29.65 27.62
N ALA A 36 -20.46 28.62 26.78
CA ALA A 36 -19.76 27.37 26.98
C ALA A 36 -18.25 27.67 27.10
N PRO A 37 -17.52 27.06 28.06
CA PRO A 37 -16.09 27.28 28.18
C PRO A 37 -15.43 26.98 26.83
N ALA A 38 -14.69 27.95 26.30
CA ALA A 38 -13.94 27.77 25.06
C ALA A 38 -13.05 26.53 25.23
N ALA A 39 -13.13 25.59 24.27
CA ALA A 39 -12.27 24.42 24.28
C ALA A 39 -10.81 24.89 24.38
N ALA A 40 -10.09 24.41 25.39
CA ALA A 40 -8.69 24.76 25.58
C ALA A 40 -7.91 24.29 24.33
N GLN A 41 -7.30 25.23 23.63
CA GLN A 41 -6.46 24.91 22.47
C GLN A 41 -5.26 24.09 22.93
N SER A 42 -4.95 23.01 22.22
CA SER A 42 -3.80 22.19 22.57
C SER A 42 -2.50 22.95 22.28
N PRO A 43 -1.39 22.67 22.98
CA PRO A 43 -0.08 23.25 22.64
C PRO A 43 0.32 23.00 21.18
N GLN A 44 -0.15 21.89 20.59
CA GLN A 44 0.10 21.55 19.20
C GLN A 44 -0.65 22.48 18.22
N ASP A 45 -1.87 22.90 18.56
CA ASP A 45 -2.63 23.87 17.77
C ASP A 45 -1.99 25.27 17.76
N LEU A 46 -1.29 25.61 18.85
CA LEU A 46 -0.61 26.90 19.03
C LEU A 46 0.77 26.97 18.35
N ALA A 47 1.36 25.82 18.00
CA ALA A 47 2.70 25.75 17.40
C ALA A 47 2.73 26.51 16.07
N GLN A 48 3.73 27.37 15.85
CA GLN A 48 3.88 28.09 14.59
C GLN A 48 4.55 27.19 13.54
N THR A 49 3.97 27.13 12.34
CA THR A 49 4.42 26.27 11.24
C THR A 49 4.45 27.07 9.94
N THR A 50 5.39 26.78 9.03
CA THR A 50 5.49 27.47 7.73
C THR A 50 4.31 27.17 6.81
N THR A 51 3.73 25.98 6.94
CA THR A 51 2.51 25.57 6.23
C THR A 51 1.35 25.41 7.22
N PRO A 52 0.10 25.26 6.75
CA PRO A 52 -1.03 24.94 7.63
C PRO A 52 -0.93 23.58 8.34
N ILE A 53 0.02 22.71 7.98
CA ILE A 53 0.16 21.36 8.55
C ILE A 53 0.75 21.46 9.96
N LYS A 54 -0.02 21.09 10.98
CA LYS A 54 0.42 21.00 12.39
C LYS A 54 0.93 19.61 12.77
N HIS A 55 0.40 18.58 12.13
CA HIS A 55 0.70 17.18 12.43
C HIS A 55 1.05 16.46 11.13
N LEU A 56 2.19 15.79 11.12
CA LEU A 56 2.59 14.90 10.05
C LEU A 56 2.65 13.48 10.58
N VAL A 57 1.88 12.59 9.97
CA VAL A 57 1.95 11.15 10.21
C VAL A 57 2.65 10.52 9.02
N VAL A 58 3.79 9.89 9.25
CA VAL A 58 4.54 9.17 8.22
C VAL A 58 4.25 7.68 8.39
N ILE A 59 3.58 7.10 7.40
CA ILE A 59 3.36 5.66 7.30
C ILE A 59 4.41 5.11 6.33
N PHE A 60 5.39 4.39 6.86
CA PHE A 60 6.50 3.85 6.08
C PHE A 60 6.20 2.39 5.71
N GLY A 61 5.86 2.15 4.44
CA GLY A 61 5.67 0.80 3.91
C GLY A 61 7.00 0.09 3.66
N GLU A 62 6.94 -1.20 3.33
CA GLU A 62 8.11 -2.07 3.22
C GLU A 62 8.19 -2.76 1.85
N ASN A 63 9.41 -2.85 1.30
CA ASN A 63 9.86 -3.79 0.26
C ASN A 63 9.06 -3.85 -1.06
N ARG A 64 8.36 -2.78 -1.47
CA ARG A 64 7.57 -2.77 -2.72
C ARG A 64 7.89 -1.58 -3.61
N SER A 65 8.21 -1.87 -4.88
CA SER A 65 8.44 -0.86 -5.90
C SER A 65 7.14 -0.18 -6.34
N PHE A 66 7.26 0.98 -6.97
CA PHE A 66 6.13 1.71 -7.52
C PHE A 66 5.33 0.87 -8.52
N ASP A 67 6.01 0.26 -9.52
CA ASP A 67 5.35 -0.56 -10.52
C ASP A 67 4.71 -1.82 -9.93
N HIS A 68 5.19 -2.33 -8.79
CA HIS A 68 4.54 -3.47 -8.15
C HIS A 68 3.11 -3.14 -7.66
N TYR A 69 2.83 -1.88 -7.30
CA TYR A 69 1.49 -1.45 -6.87
C TYR A 69 0.74 -0.62 -7.91
N PHE A 70 1.43 0.05 -8.83
CA PHE A 70 0.85 1.04 -9.74
C PHE A 70 1.19 0.79 -11.22
N ALA A 71 1.72 -0.39 -11.59
CA ALA A 71 2.05 -0.75 -12.98
C ALA A 71 0.95 -0.47 -14.00
N THR A 72 -0.31 -0.63 -13.58
CA THR A 72 -1.49 -0.50 -14.44
C THR A 72 -2.42 0.64 -14.04
N TYR A 73 -2.10 1.40 -12.99
CA TYR A 73 -2.95 2.49 -12.53
C TYR A 73 -3.24 3.49 -13.68
N PRO A 74 -4.49 3.95 -13.85
CA PRO A 74 -5.68 3.65 -13.05
C PRO A 74 -6.60 2.57 -13.68
N GLN A 75 -6.07 1.66 -14.51
CA GLN A 75 -6.85 0.59 -15.13
C GLN A 75 -6.68 -0.75 -14.39
N ALA A 76 -7.75 -1.22 -13.75
CA ALA A 76 -7.80 -2.54 -13.13
C ALA A 76 -8.47 -3.57 -14.05
N LYS A 77 -8.21 -4.86 -13.82
CA LYS A 77 -8.81 -5.96 -14.58
C LYS A 77 -10.31 -6.13 -14.30
N ASN A 78 -10.75 -5.88 -13.07
CA ASN A 78 -12.15 -6.02 -12.61
C ASN A 78 -12.77 -7.41 -12.90
N PRO A 79 -12.11 -8.53 -12.55
CA PRO A 79 -12.73 -9.83 -12.67
C PRO A 79 -13.92 -9.97 -11.72
N THR A 80 -14.90 -10.79 -12.10
CA THR A 80 -16.07 -11.07 -11.27
C THR A 80 -15.67 -11.65 -9.92
N GLY A 81 -16.17 -11.05 -8.83
CA GLY A 81 -15.92 -11.52 -7.46
C GLY A 81 -14.75 -10.83 -6.75
N GLU A 82 -13.94 -10.03 -7.44
CA GLU A 82 -12.94 -9.15 -6.82
C GLU A 82 -13.50 -7.73 -6.62
N PRO A 83 -12.93 -6.93 -5.68
CA PRO A 83 -13.25 -5.51 -5.58
C PRO A 83 -13.03 -4.81 -6.92
N ALA A 84 -14.07 -4.19 -7.46
CA ALA A 84 -13.94 -3.42 -8.70
C ALA A 84 -13.29 -2.05 -8.44
N PHE A 85 -12.50 -1.58 -9.39
CA PHE A 85 -11.95 -0.23 -9.42
C PHE A 85 -12.30 0.44 -10.75
N THR A 86 -12.82 1.66 -10.67
CA THR A 86 -13.09 2.51 -11.83
C THR A 86 -12.51 3.89 -11.54
N ALA A 87 -11.66 4.38 -12.43
CA ALA A 87 -11.03 5.69 -12.29
C ALA A 87 -12.07 6.82 -12.35
N LEU A 88 -11.88 7.84 -11.52
CA LEU A 88 -12.61 9.10 -11.57
C LEU A 88 -12.28 9.85 -12.88
N PRO A 89 -13.25 10.59 -13.44
CA PRO A 89 -12.99 11.48 -14.56
C PRO A 89 -11.83 12.44 -14.28
N GLY A 90 -10.94 12.63 -15.25
CA GLY A 90 -9.79 13.52 -15.11
C GLY A 90 -8.63 12.94 -14.30
N THR A 91 -8.63 11.64 -13.98
CA THR A 91 -7.46 10.98 -13.38
C THR A 91 -6.22 11.20 -14.25
N PRO A 92 -5.12 11.76 -13.72
CA PRO A 92 -3.90 12.03 -14.49
C PRO A 92 -3.22 10.75 -15.00
N THR A 93 -2.52 10.87 -16.12
CA THR A 93 -1.63 9.81 -16.64
C THR A 93 -0.43 9.62 -15.72
N VAL A 94 -0.04 8.36 -15.52
CA VAL A 94 1.09 7.97 -14.67
C VAL A 94 2.20 7.33 -15.50
N ASN A 95 3.46 7.59 -15.19
CA ASN A 95 4.62 6.91 -15.73
C ASN A 95 4.73 5.51 -15.10
N ASN A 96 4.18 4.50 -15.77
CA ASN A 96 4.12 3.12 -15.29
C ASN A 96 4.25 2.11 -16.44
N LEU A 97 4.30 0.82 -16.12
CA LEU A 97 4.45 -0.24 -17.13
C LEU A 97 3.42 -0.18 -18.25
N ARG A 98 2.15 0.06 -17.92
CA ARG A 98 1.06 0.13 -18.91
C ARG A 98 1.26 1.28 -19.90
N ASN A 99 1.48 2.50 -19.40
CA ASN A 99 1.53 3.69 -20.25
C ASN A 99 2.84 3.77 -21.07
N ASN A 100 3.85 2.96 -20.72
CA ASN A 100 5.10 2.81 -21.46
C ASN A 100 5.17 1.52 -22.30
N ASN A 101 4.06 0.81 -22.49
CA ASN A 101 3.99 -0.46 -23.24
C ASN A 101 4.88 -1.61 -22.69
N LEU A 102 5.36 -1.50 -21.45
CA LEU A 102 6.30 -2.47 -20.86
C LEU A 102 5.64 -3.79 -20.45
N LEU A 103 4.30 -3.86 -20.47
CA LEU A 103 3.54 -5.10 -20.30
C LEU A 103 3.68 -6.04 -21.52
N ALA A 104 3.89 -5.47 -22.70
CA ALA A 104 4.05 -6.23 -23.95
C ALA A 104 5.51 -6.24 -24.44
N THR A 105 6.28 -5.20 -24.12
CA THR A 105 7.68 -5.05 -24.51
C THR A 105 8.53 -4.78 -23.28
N ASN A 106 8.98 -5.84 -22.60
CA ASN A 106 9.81 -5.70 -21.41
C ASN A 106 11.30 -5.94 -21.71
N PRO A 107 12.23 -5.08 -21.26
CA PRO A 107 13.66 -5.24 -21.48
C PRO A 107 14.22 -6.48 -20.78
N ASN A 108 13.60 -7.02 -19.72
CA ASN A 108 14.09 -8.24 -19.06
C ASN A 108 14.18 -9.46 -20.00
N GLN A 109 13.55 -9.41 -21.18
CA GLN A 109 13.70 -10.40 -22.25
C GLN A 109 15.07 -10.40 -22.94
N THR A 110 15.86 -9.31 -22.84
CA THR A 110 17.14 -9.16 -23.54
C THR A 110 18.34 -9.66 -22.73
N PHE A 111 18.22 -9.72 -21.41
CA PHE A 111 19.31 -10.20 -20.56
C PHE A 111 19.42 -11.72 -20.64
N ALA A 112 20.52 -12.21 -21.24
CA ALA A 112 20.69 -13.62 -21.56
C ALA A 112 20.54 -14.57 -20.36
N LYS A 113 20.87 -14.13 -19.14
CA LYS A 113 20.77 -14.97 -17.93
C LYS A 113 19.34 -15.09 -17.40
N ASN A 114 18.40 -14.26 -17.83
CA ASN A 114 17.00 -14.38 -17.45
C ASN A 114 16.30 -15.52 -18.21
N LEU A 115 16.71 -15.77 -19.46
CA LEU A 115 16.02 -16.67 -20.37
C LEU A 115 15.93 -18.12 -19.84
N PRO A 116 16.99 -18.71 -19.25
CA PRO A 116 16.90 -20.03 -18.64
C PRO A 116 15.92 -20.12 -17.46
N LEU A 117 15.66 -19.01 -16.76
CA LEU A 117 14.78 -18.97 -15.57
C LEU A 117 13.32 -19.28 -15.92
N VAL A 118 12.95 -19.11 -17.20
CA VAL A 118 11.58 -19.29 -17.72
C VAL A 118 11.52 -20.35 -18.82
N GLY A 119 12.42 -21.34 -18.78
CA GLY A 119 12.44 -22.43 -19.76
C GLY A 119 12.78 -21.98 -21.19
N ASN A 120 13.59 -20.92 -21.30
CA ASN A 120 13.95 -20.27 -22.56
C ASN A 120 12.77 -19.73 -23.39
N GLN A 121 11.68 -19.34 -22.73
CA GLN A 121 10.54 -18.68 -23.35
C GLN A 121 10.51 -17.19 -22.98
N PRO A 122 10.90 -16.25 -23.88
CA PRO A 122 10.98 -14.82 -23.55
C PRO A 122 9.67 -14.23 -23.02
N ALA A 123 8.52 -14.72 -23.50
CA ALA A 123 7.20 -14.28 -23.01
C ALA A 123 7.00 -14.50 -21.50
N GLY A 124 7.74 -15.42 -20.86
CA GLY A 124 7.75 -15.60 -19.42
C GLY A 124 8.44 -14.47 -18.64
N LEU A 125 9.07 -13.52 -19.33
CA LEU A 125 9.75 -12.34 -18.77
C LEU A 125 8.95 -11.05 -19.02
N LEU A 126 7.69 -11.16 -19.44
CA LEU A 126 6.76 -10.04 -19.46
C LEU A 126 6.13 -9.86 -18.07
N PRO A 127 5.91 -8.62 -17.61
CA PRO A 127 5.19 -8.36 -16.38
C PRO A 127 3.79 -8.95 -16.42
N PHE A 128 3.35 -9.49 -15.30
CA PHE A 128 2.06 -10.14 -15.18
C PHE A 128 1.34 -9.72 -13.91
N ARG A 129 0.01 -9.75 -13.97
CA ARG A 129 -0.83 -9.43 -12.82
C ARG A 129 -0.86 -10.62 -11.85
N PHE A 130 -0.55 -10.37 -10.59
CA PHE A 130 -0.91 -11.29 -9.51
C PHE A 130 -2.43 -11.24 -9.26
N ASP A 131 -3.05 -12.41 -9.17
CA ASP A 131 -4.41 -12.51 -8.66
C ASP A 131 -4.47 -12.08 -7.19
N ARG A 132 -5.63 -11.60 -6.74
CA ARG A 132 -5.85 -11.26 -5.33
C ARG A 132 -5.63 -12.47 -4.42
N SER A 133 -5.91 -13.69 -4.89
CA SER A 133 -5.63 -14.93 -4.15
C SER A 133 -4.13 -15.26 -4.05
N GLN A 134 -3.28 -14.58 -4.82
CA GLN A 134 -1.83 -14.76 -4.87
C GLN A 134 -1.09 -13.64 -4.11
N ALA A 135 -1.77 -12.95 -3.19
CA ALA A 135 -1.19 -11.83 -2.44
C ALA A 135 0.05 -12.21 -1.60
N ASN A 136 0.19 -13.50 -1.24
CA ASN A 136 1.37 -14.00 -0.55
C ASN A 136 2.52 -14.25 -1.53
N THR A 137 3.29 -13.21 -1.82
CA THR A 137 4.47 -13.30 -2.70
C THR A 137 5.74 -13.61 -1.90
N SER A 138 6.74 -14.17 -2.57
CA SER A 138 8.10 -14.21 -2.00
C SER A 138 8.67 -12.82 -1.82
N ASP A 139 9.51 -12.67 -0.81
CA ASP A 139 10.36 -11.51 -0.61
C ASP A 139 11.53 -11.55 -1.59
N GLN A 140 11.57 -10.56 -2.49
CA GLN A 140 12.60 -10.45 -3.51
C GLN A 140 13.87 -9.86 -2.88
N SER A 141 15.04 -10.07 -3.49
CA SER A 141 16.23 -9.41 -2.96
C SER A 141 16.08 -7.90 -3.11
N HIS A 142 16.20 -7.23 -1.98
CA HIS A 142 16.25 -5.79 -1.82
C HIS A 142 17.58 -5.46 -1.15
N SER A 143 18.66 -6.13 -1.55
CA SER A 143 20.00 -5.87 -1.02
C SER A 143 20.75 -4.96 -1.98
N TYR A 144 21.56 -4.06 -1.43
CA TYR A 144 22.29 -3.03 -2.17
C TYR A 144 22.95 -3.55 -3.47
N GLY A 145 23.75 -4.63 -3.37
CA GLY A 145 24.48 -5.19 -4.50
C GLY A 145 23.55 -5.72 -5.60
N PRO A 146 22.67 -6.69 -5.29
CA PRO A 146 21.69 -7.21 -6.25
C PRO A 146 20.83 -6.14 -6.94
N GLU A 147 20.37 -5.11 -6.22
CA GLU A 147 19.58 -4.05 -6.85
C GLU A 147 20.41 -3.19 -7.81
N GLN A 148 21.65 -2.85 -7.42
CA GLN A 148 22.58 -2.14 -8.29
C GLN A 148 22.92 -2.97 -9.55
N GLU A 149 23.13 -4.28 -9.40
CA GLU A 149 23.39 -5.19 -10.51
C GLU A 149 22.16 -5.34 -11.42
N ALA A 150 20.95 -5.39 -10.85
CA ALA A 150 19.69 -5.45 -11.60
C ALA A 150 19.42 -4.20 -12.44
N ALA A 151 19.85 -3.03 -11.96
CA ALA A 151 19.77 -1.79 -12.73
C ALA A 151 20.63 -1.84 -14.00
N ASP A 152 21.68 -2.68 -14.01
CA ASP A 152 22.57 -2.96 -15.16
C ASP A 152 23.00 -1.71 -15.94
N GLY A 153 23.55 -0.73 -15.23
CA GLY A 153 24.01 0.53 -15.84
C GLY A 153 22.89 1.33 -16.52
N GLY A 154 21.64 1.16 -16.08
CA GLY A 154 20.46 1.83 -16.62
C GLY A 154 19.73 1.05 -17.72
N LYS A 155 20.16 -0.17 -18.07
CA LYS A 155 19.44 -1.02 -19.03
C LYS A 155 18.16 -1.61 -18.47
N MET A 156 18.10 -1.81 -17.15
CA MET A 156 16.92 -2.28 -16.43
C MET A 156 16.38 -3.64 -16.92
N ASP A 157 17.26 -4.54 -17.38
CA ASP A 157 16.91 -5.83 -17.98
C ASP A 157 17.31 -7.06 -17.15
N ALA A 158 17.90 -6.89 -15.96
CA ALA A 158 18.51 -8.00 -15.23
C ALA A 158 17.81 -8.39 -13.91
N PHE A 159 16.57 -7.92 -13.67
CA PHE A 159 15.86 -8.08 -12.39
C PHE A 159 15.60 -9.55 -12.01
N PRO A 160 15.02 -10.41 -12.88
CA PRO A 160 14.80 -11.82 -12.54
C PRO A 160 16.06 -12.54 -12.09
N PHE A 161 17.21 -12.26 -12.70
CA PHE A 161 18.45 -12.93 -12.34
C PHE A 161 19.02 -12.45 -11.00
N PHE A 162 19.11 -11.13 -10.77
CA PHE A 162 19.79 -10.59 -9.60
C PHE A 162 18.88 -10.49 -8.36
N THR A 163 17.62 -10.11 -8.53
CA THR A 163 16.71 -9.87 -7.40
C THR A 163 15.61 -10.91 -7.25
N GLY A 164 15.32 -11.66 -8.31
CA GLY A 164 14.20 -12.59 -8.36
C GLY A 164 14.30 -13.78 -7.40
N LYS A 165 13.19 -14.05 -6.71
CA LYS A 165 12.94 -15.26 -5.91
C LYS A 165 11.59 -15.87 -6.26
N ALA A 166 11.60 -17.17 -6.53
CA ALA A 166 10.39 -17.96 -6.79
C ALA A 166 9.43 -17.95 -5.59
N ILE A 167 8.12 -17.97 -5.88
CA ILE A 167 7.10 -18.22 -4.85
C ILE A 167 7.11 -19.70 -4.50
N THR A 168 7.26 -20.03 -3.22
CA THR A 168 7.23 -21.42 -2.73
C THR A 168 5.91 -22.08 -3.13
N ASN A 169 5.98 -23.25 -3.76
CA ASN A 169 4.83 -23.97 -4.34
C ASN A 169 4.07 -23.19 -5.43
N GLY A 170 4.67 -22.14 -6.00
CA GLY A 170 4.14 -21.43 -7.16
C GLY A 170 4.21 -22.29 -8.42
N ALA A 171 3.20 -22.19 -9.28
CA ALA A 171 3.17 -22.86 -10.59
C ALA A 171 3.51 -21.88 -11.71
N GLY A 172 3.98 -22.37 -12.85
CA GLY A 172 4.32 -21.53 -14.01
C GLY A 172 5.33 -20.43 -13.66
N VAL A 173 5.13 -19.22 -14.21
CA VAL A 173 6.04 -18.08 -13.99
C VAL A 173 6.16 -17.69 -12.50
N PHE A 174 5.11 -17.91 -11.70
CA PHE A 174 5.10 -17.63 -10.26
C PHE A 174 6.11 -18.49 -9.47
N GLY A 175 6.38 -19.71 -9.94
CA GLY A 175 7.34 -20.64 -9.35
C GLY A 175 8.79 -20.39 -9.78
N THR A 176 9.06 -19.30 -10.49
CA THR A 176 10.39 -18.95 -11.01
C THR A 176 10.87 -17.62 -10.44
N GLN A 177 12.15 -17.30 -10.63
CA GLN A 177 12.68 -15.99 -10.25
C GLN A 177 12.06 -14.83 -11.05
N ALA A 178 11.36 -15.09 -12.16
CA ALA A 178 10.56 -14.09 -12.87
C ALA A 178 9.35 -13.58 -12.06
N ALA A 179 9.07 -14.18 -10.88
CA ALA A 179 8.08 -13.67 -9.94
C ALA A 179 8.27 -12.18 -9.58
N VAL A 180 9.49 -11.66 -9.62
CA VAL A 180 9.82 -10.24 -9.40
C VAL A 180 9.12 -9.29 -10.39
N LEU A 181 8.73 -9.78 -11.57
CA LEU A 181 8.04 -8.99 -12.59
C LEU A 181 6.53 -8.91 -12.38
N GLY A 182 6.01 -9.58 -11.35
CA GLY A 182 4.59 -9.54 -11.03
C GLY A 182 4.18 -8.23 -10.37
N PHE A 183 2.96 -7.78 -10.68
CA PHE A 183 2.37 -6.55 -10.13
C PHE A 183 0.93 -6.78 -9.63
N PHE A 184 0.47 -5.91 -8.76
CA PHE A 184 -0.94 -5.80 -8.36
C PHE A 184 -1.63 -4.64 -9.09
N ASP A 185 -2.96 -4.71 -9.16
CA ASP A 185 -3.81 -3.61 -9.61
C ASP A 185 -4.84 -3.22 -8.54
N GLY A 186 -5.74 -2.29 -8.90
CA GLY A 186 -6.77 -1.76 -8.00
C GLY A 186 -7.75 -2.80 -7.45
N ASN A 187 -7.77 -4.03 -8.00
CA ASN A 187 -8.59 -5.09 -7.42
C ASN A 187 -7.93 -5.74 -6.20
N THR A 188 -6.60 -5.65 -6.05
CA THR A 188 -5.85 -6.13 -4.86
C THR A 188 -5.51 -4.98 -3.93
N VAL A 189 -4.78 -3.96 -4.43
CA VAL A 189 -4.35 -2.79 -3.64
C VAL A 189 -5.37 -1.65 -3.67
N THR A 190 -6.64 -2.02 -3.54
CA THR A 190 -7.81 -1.13 -3.67
C THR A 190 -7.71 0.12 -2.78
N GLY A 191 -7.22 -0.03 -1.56
CA GLY A 191 -7.02 1.10 -0.64
C GLY A 191 -6.01 2.13 -1.17
N LEU A 192 -4.85 1.66 -1.67
CA LEU A 192 -3.82 2.54 -2.21
C LEU A 192 -4.29 3.27 -3.47
N TRP A 193 -4.99 2.58 -4.37
CA TRP A 193 -5.52 3.21 -5.59
C TRP A 193 -6.62 4.23 -5.27
N ASN A 194 -7.48 3.96 -4.29
CA ASN A 194 -8.44 4.96 -3.82
C ASN A 194 -7.75 6.16 -3.15
N TYR A 195 -6.67 5.96 -2.39
CA TYR A 195 -5.90 7.11 -1.91
C TYR A 195 -5.32 7.94 -3.06
N ALA A 196 -4.79 7.31 -4.11
CA ALA A 196 -4.30 8.03 -5.28
C ALA A 196 -5.40 8.78 -6.06
N GLN A 197 -6.66 8.32 -5.99
CA GLN A 197 -7.81 8.98 -6.60
C GLN A 197 -8.30 10.22 -5.84
N HIS A 198 -8.11 10.24 -4.52
CA HIS A 198 -8.69 11.25 -3.63
C HIS A 198 -7.64 12.18 -2.97
N PHE A 199 -6.36 11.83 -3.06
CA PHE A 199 -5.23 12.58 -2.52
C PHE A 199 -4.13 12.73 -3.57
N ALA A 200 -2.92 13.05 -3.14
CA ALA A 200 -1.75 13.16 -4.01
C ALA A 200 -0.94 11.86 -4.01
N MET A 201 -0.37 11.52 -5.17
CA MET A 201 0.58 10.43 -5.34
C MET A 201 1.79 10.93 -6.11
N SER A 202 3.00 10.64 -5.61
CA SER A 202 4.23 10.85 -6.37
C SER A 202 4.56 9.60 -7.18
N GLN A 203 4.98 9.81 -8.43
CA GLN A 203 5.46 8.76 -9.35
C GLN A 203 6.97 8.87 -9.61
N ASN A 204 7.66 9.71 -8.85
CA ASN A 204 9.07 10.02 -9.05
C ASN A 204 9.75 10.23 -7.68
N ALA A 205 9.52 9.29 -6.77
CA ALA A 205 10.12 9.24 -5.45
C ALA A 205 10.98 7.97 -5.34
N TYR A 206 12.25 8.15 -5.00
CA TYR A 206 13.25 7.09 -4.93
C TYR A 206 13.82 7.03 -3.52
N THR A 207 14.31 5.86 -3.13
CA THR A 207 15.18 5.73 -1.96
C THR A 207 16.50 6.46 -2.21
N ASP A 208 17.14 6.93 -1.15
CA ASP A 208 18.40 7.67 -1.25
C ASP A 208 19.56 6.79 -1.74
N THR A 209 19.47 5.49 -1.50
CA THR A 209 20.41 4.46 -1.96
C THR A 209 19.66 3.21 -2.42
N TYR A 210 20.36 2.32 -3.14
CA TYR A 210 19.91 0.93 -3.30
C TYR A 210 19.86 0.22 -1.94
N GLY A 211 19.12 -0.90 -1.91
CA GLY A 211 19.09 -1.87 -0.81
C GLY A 211 18.04 -1.65 0.26
#